data_AF-A0A9D6KBW6-F1
#
_entry.id   AF-A0A9D6KBW6-F1
#
_cell.length_a   1.000
_cell.length_b   1.000
_cell.length_c   1.000
_cell.angle_alpha   90.00
_cell.angle_beta   90.00
_cell.angle_gamma   90.00
#
_symmetry.space_group_name_H-M   'P 1'
#
loop_
_entity.id
_entity.type
_entity.pdbx_description
1 polymer ?
#
loop_
_entity_poly.entity_id
_entity_poly.type
_entity_poly.pdbx_seq_one_letter_code
_entity_poly.pdbx_strand_id
1 'polypeptide(L)'
;MSTDIGSDAKTVDAAPFQKRLPNAAPDSPDNWTLYDQFLDICEGHRWKMAEVRKEIESVDPAVLTDNDRQVIDCAGEIAVVEGNAPSIVVNQLALMLYDAEFAAWATYQVGEEAKHFHVMRHYCRRVGHPIAAQHGEAYVVAQQKGFDPNDFQDEYGVVLINLFGETLNVHLYQVLAGAADEPVLKSLLQRIARDERRHQQWFAAYFRKRAAADAAYIGHALVSLRRLIKIDEPPERGAQRHQGTGAANYLQATEKVLRYGYSLPIIARTVREQWEVLERCFGDRLDIDRRQFIVRQTARPSTIAAAVR
;
A
#
# COMPACT_ATOMS: atom_id res chain seq x y z
N MET A 1 22.39 -41.75 26.66
CA MET A 1 22.34 -40.69 25.63
C MET A 1 21.09 -40.94 24.80
N SER A 2 20.00 -40.27 25.15
CA SER A 2 18.73 -40.30 24.41
C SER A 2 18.54 -38.90 23.86
N THR A 3 18.69 -38.72 22.55
CA THR A 3 18.41 -37.47 21.87
C THR A 3 16.93 -37.41 21.58
N ASP A 4 16.22 -36.74 22.46
CA ASP A 4 14.84 -36.30 22.26
C ASP A 4 14.92 -35.01 21.42
N ILE A 5 14.64 -35.12 20.13
CA ILE A 5 14.51 -33.97 19.22
C ILE A 5 13.02 -33.64 19.24
N GLY A 6 12.66 -32.76 20.18
CA GLY A 6 11.32 -32.21 20.30
C GLY A 6 10.89 -31.59 18.97
N SER A 7 9.73 -32.04 18.51
CA SER A 7 9.06 -31.63 17.29
C SER A 7 8.71 -30.14 17.31
N ASP A 8 9.42 -29.35 16.51
CA ASP A 8 8.90 -28.09 16.01
C ASP A 8 7.68 -28.41 15.14
N ALA A 9 6.49 -28.12 15.67
CA ALA A 9 5.25 -28.12 14.93
C ALA A 9 5.34 -27.06 13.83
N LYS A 10 5.79 -27.46 12.63
CA LYS A 10 5.59 -26.71 11.40
C LYS A 10 4.07 -26.52 11.24
N THR A 11 3.62 -25.30 11.47
CA THR A 11 2.26 -24.86 11.22
C THR A 11 1.85 -25.24 9.80
N VAL A 12 0.71 -25.93 9.72
CA VAL A 12 0.11 -26.53 8.52
C VAL A 12 -0.23 -25.43 7.49
N ASP A 13 0.66 -25.23 6.53
CA ASP A 13 0.51 -25.49 5.09
C ASP A 13 -0.93 -25.60 4.53
N ALA A 14 -1.77 -24.59 4.74
CA ALA A 14 -2.98 -24.46 3.92
C ALA A 14 -2.56 -24.04 2.52
N ALA A 15 -2.78 -24.90 1.51
CA ALA A 15 -2.58 -24.56 0.11
C ALA A 15 -3.33 -23.24 -0.22
N PRO A 16 -2.79 -22.40 -1.13
CA PRO A 16 -3.42 -21.13 -1.47
C PRO A 16 -4.85 -21.34 -1.96
N PHE A 17 -5.71 -20.35 -1.77
CA PHE A 17 -7.12 -20.38 -2.21
C PHE A 17 -7.96 -21.49 -1.55
N GLN A 18 -7.63 -21.88 -0.32
CA GLN A 18 -8.42 -22.87 0.45
C GLN A 18 -9.16 -22.25 1.63
N LYS A 19 -8.68 -21.10 2.15
CA LYS A 19 -9.20 -20.52 3.39
C LYS A 19 -10.59 -19.90 3.17
N ARG A 20 -11.59 -20.48 3.82
CA ARG A 20 -12.96 -19.94 3.86
C ARG A 20 -13.13 -19.11 5.12
N LEU A 21 -13.24 -17.80 4.94
CA LEU A 21 -13.60 -16.88 6.01
C LEU A 21 -15.12 -16.94 6.26
N PRO A 22 -15.57 -16.74 7.51
CA PRO A 22 -17.00 -16.65 7.79
C PRO A 22 -17.55 -15.40 7.09
N ASN A 23 -18.38 -15.62 6.07
CA ASN A 23 -19.20 -14.58 5.46
C ASN A 23 -20.50 -14.43 6.26
N ALA A 24 -21.21 -13.32 6.05
CA ALA A 24 -22.52 -13.16 6.67
C ALA A 24 -23.50 -14.23 6.16
N ALA A 25 -24.57 -14.48 6.91
CA ALA A 25 -25.61 -15.43 6.53
C ALA A 25 -26.17 -15.08 5.13
N PRO A 26 -26.65 -16.06 4.33
CA PRO A 26 -27.09 -15.81 2.95
C PRO A 26 -28.16 -14.71 2.79
N ASP A 27 -28.98 -14.51 3.80
CA ASP A 27 -30.07 -13.52 3.87
C ASP A 27 -29.68 -12.24 4.63
N SER A 28 -28.43 -12.12 5.06
CA SER A 28 -27.97 -10.93 5.78
C SER A 28 -28.01 -9.69 4.89
N PRO A 29 -28.60 -8.57 5.35
CA PRO A 29 -28.55 -7.30 4.65
C PRO A 29 -27.13 -6.72 4.58
N ASP A 30 -26.19 -7.25 5.38
CA ASP A 30 -24.77 -6.85 5.39
C ASP A 30 -23.96 -7.49 4.25
N ASN A 31 -24.55 -8.40 3.48
CA ASN A 31 -23.88 -8.96 2.30
C ASN A 31 -23.64 -7.86 1.26
N TRP A 32 -22.39 -7.72 0.82
CA TRP A 32 -21.95 -6.78 -0.22
C TRP A 32 -22.08 -5.28 0.10
N THR A 33 -22.71 -4.90 1.22
CA THR A 33 -23.02 -3.49 1.55
C THR A 33 -21.82 -2.57 1.46
N LEU A 34 -20.64 -3.02 1.90
CA LEU A 34 -19.45 -2.17 1.88
C LEU A 34 -18.89 -2.06 0.47
N TYR A 35 -18.90 -3.15 -0.29
CA TYR A 35 -18.47 -3.14 -1.69
C TYR A 35 -19.39 -2.23 -2.51
N ASP A 36 -20.71 -2.38 -2.40
CA ASP A 36 -21.68 -1.56 -3.12
C ASP A 36 -21.51 -0.07 -2.79
N GLN A 37 -21.39 0.25 -1.49
CA GLN A 37 -21.14 1.62 -1.05
C GLN A 37 -19.88 2.22 -1.67
N PHE A 38 -18.76 1.50 -1.66
CA PHE A 38 -17.50 2.02 -2.18
C PHE A 38 -17.43 1.98 -3.70
N LEU A 39 -18.11 1.04 -4.36
CA LEU A 39 -18.26 1.03 -5.80
C LEU A 39 -18.97 2.31 -6.27
N ASP A 40 -20.07 2.69 -5.61
CA ASP A 40 -20.78 3.94 -5.92
C ASP A 40 -19.88 5.19 -5.73
N ILE A 41 -19.12 5.24 -4.63
CA ILE A 41 -18.21 6.34 -4.36
C ILE A 41 -17.10 6.39 -5.42
N CYS A 42 -16.50 5.25 -5.77
CA CYS A 42 -15.41 5.19 -6.75
C CYS A 42 -15.92 5.50 -8.16
N GLU A 43 -17.06 4.97 -8.59
CA GLU A 43 -17.64 5.31 -9.90
C GLU A 43 -18.03 6.80 -10.00
N GLY A 44 -18.48 7.41 -8.89
CA GLY A 44 -18.74 8.85 -8.83
C GLY A 44 -17.49 9.73 -9.02
N HIS A 45 -16.30 9.20 -8.71
CA HIS A 45 -15.01 9.90 -8.87
C HIS A 45 -14.15 9.34 -10.01
N ARG A 46 -14.70 8.40 -10.77
CA ARG A 46 -13.99 7.69 -11.81
C ARG A 46 -13.53 8.66 -12.89
N TRP A 47 -12.27 8.52 -13.27
CA TRP A 47 -11.67 9.23 -14.39
C TRP A 47 -11.34 8.24 -15.51
N LYS A 48 -11.57 8.66 -16.76
CA LYS A 48 -11.33 7.81 -17.93
C LYS A 48 -9.93 8.07 -18.48
N MET A 49 -9.15 7.00 -18.66
CA MET A 49 -7.81 7.08 -19.25
C MET A 49 -7.78 7.78 -20.62
N ALA A 50 -8.84 7.64 -21.43
CA ALA A 50 -8.92 8.32 -22.73
C ALA A 50 -9.01 9.84 -22.62
N GLU A 51 -9.70 10.36 -21.60
CA GLU A 51 -9.81 11.80 -21.33
C GLU A 51 -8.48 12.31 -20.75
N VAL A 52 -7.93 11.58 -19.78
CA VAL A 52 -6.65 11.91 -19.15
C VAL A 52 -5.49 11.92 -20.14
N ARG A 53 -5.46 11.00 -21.13
CA ARG A 53 -4.43 11.04 -22.18
C ARG A 53 -4.47 12.34 -23.00
N LYS A 54 -5.67 12.89 -23.28
CA LYS A 54 -5.81 14.18 -23.97
C LYS A 54 -5.28 15.33 -23.10
N GLU A 55 -5.53 15.30 -21.80
CA GLU A 55 -4.94 16.26 -20.85
C GLU A 55 -3.41 16.19 -20.92
N ILE A 56 -2.83 14.98 -20.86
CA ILE A 56 -1.38 14.77 -20.97
C ILE A 56 -0.83 15.29 -22.31
N GLU A 57 -1.51 15.02 -23.43
CA GLU A 57 -1.09 15.49 -24.76
C GLU A 57 -0.89 17.02 -24.83
N SER A 58 -1.65 17.78 -24.04
CA SER A 58 -1.57 19.24 -23.98
C SER A 58 -0.31 19.79 -23.28
N VAL A 59 0.43 18.97 -22.54
CA VAL A 59 1.61 19.40 -21.77
C VAL A 59 2.76 19.78 -22.70
N ASP A 60 3.26 21.01 -22.57
CA ASP A 60 4.49 21.43 -23.24
C ASP A 60 5.71 21.06 -22.37
N PRO A 61 6.60 20.13 -22.78
CA PRO A 61 7.74 19.72 -21.96
C PRO A 61 8.74 20.86 -21.68
N ALA A 62 8.72 21.93 -22.48
CA ALA A 62 9.59 23.07 -22.32
C ALA A 62 9.25 23.92 -21.08
N VAL A 63 8.04 23.79 -20.53
CA VAL A 63 7.59 24.57 -19.35
C VAL A 63 7.92 23.91 -18.02
N LEU A 64 8.42 22.66 -18.03
CA LEU A 64 8.74 21.92 -16.82
C LEU A 64 9.89 22.58 -16.05
N THR A 65 9.63 22.89 -14.78
CA THR A 65 10.64 23.38 -13.85
C THR A 65 11.55 22.23 -13.39
N ASP A 66 12.69 22.57 -12.78
CA ASP A 66 13.55 21.56 -12.14
C ASP A 66 12.81 20.81 -11.02
N ASN A 67 11.92 21.52 -10.33
CA ASN A 67 11.07 20.96 -9.29
C ASN A 67 10.04 19.98 -9.87
N ASP A 68 9.41 20.29 -11.02
CA ASP A 68 8.56 19.32 -11.71
C ASP A 68 9.33 18.05 -12.10
N ARG A 69 10.56 18.18 -12.59
CA ARG A 69 11.41 17.04 -12.95
C ARG A 69 11.71 16.15 -11.74
N GLN A 70 12.00 16.77 -10.59
CA GLN A 70 12.20 16.05 -9.34
C GLN A 70 10.92 15.33 -8.87
N VAL A 71 9.76 15.95 -9.03
CA VAL A 71 8.46 15.30 -8.76
C VAL A 71 8.24 14.12 -9.70
N ILE A 72 8.55 14.26 -11.00
CA ILE A 72 8.42 13.21 -12.01
C ILE A 72 9.37 12.04 -11.70
N ASP A 73 10.60 12.30 -11.28
CA ASP A 73 11.53 11.27 -10.85
C ASP A 73 10.94 10.43 -9.71
N CYS A 74 10.48 11.11 -8.65
CA CYS A 74 9.91 10.43 -7.49
C CYS A 74 8.64 9.64 -7.89
N ALA A 75 7.65 10.30 -8.49
CA ALA A 75 6.39 9.68 -8.89
C ALA A 75 6.60 8.55 -9.92
N GLY A 76 7.56 8.71 -10.83
CA GLY A 76 7.91 7.69 -11.83
C GLY A 76 8.48 6.42 -11.21
N GLU A 77 9.31 6.52 -10.17
CA GLU A 77 9.83 5.36 -9.44
C GLU A 77 8.75 4.64 -8.60
N ILE A 78 7.72 5.37 -8.16
CA ILE A 78 6.58 4.84 -7.40
C ILE A 78 5.58 4.15 -8.33
N ALA A 79 5.29 4.75 -9.49
CA ALA A 79 4.41 4.17 -10.49
C ALA A 79 4.85 2.76 -10.91
N VAL A 80 6.16 2.47 -10.99
CA VAL A 80 6.67 1.11 -11.23
C VAL A 80 6.18 0.12 -10.17
N VAL A 81 6.15 0.53 -8.90
CA VAL A 81 5.65 -0.29 -7.78
C VAL A 81 4.15 -0.54 -7.93
N GLU A 82 3.37 0.45 -8.35
CA GLU A 82 1.94 0.29 -8.66
C GLU A 82 1.70 -0.60 -9.88
N GLY A 83 2.62 -0.61 -10.84
CA GLY A 83 2.65 -1.58 -11.94
C GLY A 83 2.75 -3.05 -11.46
N ASN A 84 3.12 -3.27 -10.19
CA ASN A 84 3.14 -4.57 -9.53
C ASN A 84 1.84 -4.91 -8.80
N ALA A 85 0.79 -4.09 -8.87
CA ALA A 85 -0.51 -4.37 -8.27
C ALA A 85 -1.09 -5.76 -8.64
N PRO A 86 -0.92 -6.29 -9.87
CA PRO A 86 -1.32 -7.67 -10.21
C PRO A 86 -0.68 -8.74 -9.32
N SER A 87 0.60 -8.58 -8.95
CA SER A 87 1.27 -9.51 -8.04
C SER A 87 0.74 -9.40 -6.62
N ILE A 88 0.46 -8.17 -6.18
CA ILE A 88 -0.09 -7.90 -4.84
C ILE A 88 -1.47 -8.55 -4.70
N VAL A 89 -2.36 -8.36 -5.68
CA VAL A 89 -3.73 -8.91 -5.62
C VAL A 89 -3.73 -10.45 -5.64
N VAL A 90 -2.79 -11.09 -6.34
CA VAL A 90 -2.66 -12.56 -6.31
C VAL A 90 -2.37 -13.05 -4.88
N ASN A 91 -1.46 -12.40 -4.17
CA ASN A 91 -1.13 -12.74 -2.78
C ASN A 91 -2.28 -12.43 -1.81
N GLN A 92 -3.03 -11.35 -2.04
CA GLN A 92 -4.23 -11.05 -1.25
C GLN A 92 -5.32 -12.11 -1.46
N LEU A 93 -5.64 -12.45 -2.71
CA LEU A 93 -6.68 -13.42 -3.05
C LEU A 93 -6.29 -14.84 -2.61
N ALA A 94 -5.01 -15.19 -2.56
CA ALA A 94 -4.57 -16.48 -2.02
C ALA A 94 -5.06 -16.71 -0.57
N LEU A 95 -5.21 -15.65 0.22
CA LEU A 95 -5.69 -15.67 1.60
C LEU A 95 -7.18 -15.35 1.72
N MET A 96 -7.71 -14.51 0.83
CA MET A 96 -9.01 -13.85 1.00
C MET A 96 -10.05 -14.18 -0.07
N LEU A 97 -9.76 -15.08 -1.04
CA LEU A 97 -10.65 -15.33 -2.19
C LEU A 97 -12.09 -15.68 -1.80
N TYR A 98 -12.29 -16.40 -0.69
CA TYR A 98 -13.62 -16.80 -0.24
C TYR A 98 -14.32 -15.79 0.69
N ASP A 99 -13.70 -14.65 0.98
CA ASP A 99 -14.44 -13.47 1.42
C ASP A 99 -14.89 -12.72 0.17
N ALA A 100 -16.16 -12.88 -0.18
CA ALA A 100 -16.68 -12.45 -1.48
C ALA A 100 -16.59 -10.91 -1.66
N GLU A 101 -16.84 -10.17 -0.57
CA GLU A 101 -16.78 -8.71 -0.57
C GLU A 101 -15.34 -8.20 -0.70
N PHE A 102 -14.40 -8.81 0.03
CA PHE A 102 -12.97 -8.51 -0.13
C PHE A 102 -12.49 -8.84 -1.54
N ALA A 103 -12.83 -10.02 -2.07
CA ALA A 103 -12.39 -10.45 -3.39
C ALA A 103 -12.88 -9.49 -4.49
N ALA A 104 -14.16 -9.07 -4.44
CA ALA A 104 -14.68 -8.09 -5.39
C ALA A 104 -13.97 -6.74 -5.27
N TRP A 105 -13.76 -6.24 -4.05
CA TRP A 105 -12.99 -5.01 -3.84
C TRP A 105 -11.58 -5.11 -4.39
N ALA A 106 -10.84 -6.17 -4.06
CA ALA A 106 -9.46 -6.37 -4.49
C ALA A 106 -9.34 -6.40 -6.02
N THR A 107 -10.32 -7.02 -6.71
CA THR A 107 -10.38 -7.02 -8.18
C THR A 107 -10.75 -5.66 -8.79
N TYR A 108 -11.53 -4.84 -8.08
CA TYR A 108 -11.81 -3.46 -8.51
C TYR A 108 -10.57 -2.58 -8.31
N GLN A 109 -10.00 -2.60 -7.11
CA GLN A 109 -8.85 -1.79 -6.71
C GLN A 109 -7.66 -2.01 -7.65
N VAL A 110 -7.31 -3.25 -8.00
CA VAL A 110 -6.20 -3.51 -8.93
C VAL A 110 -6.38 -2.83 -10.29
N GLY A 111 -7.64 -2.61 -10.72
CA GLY A 111 -7.96 -1.82 -11.90
C GLY A 111 -7.69 -0.33 -11.70
N GLU A 112 -7.93 0.22 -10.51
CA GLU A 112 -7.56 1.60 -10.15
C GLU A 112 -6.04 1.78 -10.08
N GLU A 113 -5.33 0.90 -9.37
CA GLU A 113 -3.86 0.90 -9.26
C GLU A 113 -3.18 0.85 -10.64
N ALA A 114 -3.71 0.01 -11.55
CA ALA A 114 -3.18 -0.07 -12.91
C ALA A 114 -3.33 1.26 -13.67
N LYS A 115 -4.40 2.03 -13.42
CA LYS A 115 -4.54 3.38 -14.01
C LYS A 115 -3.45 4.32 -13.49
N HIS A 116 -3.06 4.23 -12.22
CA HIS A 116 -2.03 5.09 -11.60
C HIS A 116 -0.66 4.87 -12.27
N PHE A 117 -0.25 3.62 -12.44
CA PHE A 117 0.93 3.29 -13.22
C PHE A 117 0.85 3.84 -14.66
N HIS A 118 -0.26 3.56 -15.35
CA HIS A 118 -0.39 3.92 -16.75
C HIS A 118 -0.41 5.43 -16.98
N VAL A 119 -1.05 6.20 -16.09
CA VAL A 119 -1.11 7.66 -16.23
C VAL A 119 0.27 8.28 -16.06
N MET A 120 1.04 7.83 -15.07
CA MET A 120 2.41 8.31 -14.86
C MET A 120 3.33 7.90 -15.99
N ARG A 121 3.20 6.68 -16.51
CA ARG A 121 3.93 6.22 -17.70
C ARG A 121 3.63 7.09 -18.92
N HIS A 122 2.36 7.41 -19.18
CA HIS A 122 1.98 8.25 -20.30
C HIS A 122 2.54 9.68 -20.15
N TYR A 123 2.46 10.24 -18.94
CA TYR A 123 3.01 11.56 -18.65
C TYR A 123 4.53 11.60 -18.85
N CYS A 124 5.28 10.66 -18.25
CA CYS A 124 6.73 10.60 -18.37
C CYS A 124 7.18 10.48 -19.83
N ARG A 125 6.48 9.67 -20.63
CA ARG A 125 6.75 9.56 -22.07
C ARG A 125 6.47 10.85 -22.83
N ARG A 126 5.36 11.53 -22.51
CA ARG A 126 4.97 12.77 -23.19
C ARG A 126 5.98 13.88 -23.01
N VAL A 127 6.56 13.97 -21.82
CA VAL A 127 7.56 15.00 -21.49
C VAL A 127 9.01 14.56 -21.76
N GLY A 128 9.21 13.35 -22.27
CA GLY A 128 10.53 12.81 -22.58
C GLY A 128 11.40 12.59 -21.35
N HIS A 129 10.81 12.31 -20.19
CA HIS A 129 11.57 12.11 -18.96
C HIS A 129 12.37 10.80 -19.00
N PRO A 130 13.66 10.77 -18.61
CA PRO A 130 14.48 9.55 -18.64
C PRO A 130 13.89 8.37 -17.85
N ILE A 131 13.17 8.65 -16.75
CA ILE A 131 12.52 7.62 -15.92
C ILE A 131 11.51 6.77 -16.72
N ALA A 132 10.97 7.29 -17.82
CA ALA A 132 10.04 6.54 -18.69
C ALA A 132 10.65 5.25 -19.24
N ALA A 133 11.98 5.16 -19.34
CA ALA A 133 12.68 3.94 -19.76
C ALA A 133 12.45 2.76 -18.78
N GLN A 134 12.19 3.05 -17.50
CA GLN A 134 11.85 2.04 -16.49
C GLN A 134 10.39 1.56 -16.60
N HIS A 135 9.54 2.24 -17.38
CA HIS A 135 8.13 1.87 -17.55
C HIS A 135 7.90 0.94 -18.75
N GLY A 136 8.97 0.33 -19.28
CA GLY A 136 8.88 -0.71 -20.30
C GLY A 136 8.33 -2.00 -19.72
N GLU A 137 7.54 -2.74 -20.51
CA GLU A 137 6.91 -4.00 -20.07
C GLU A 137 7.93 -5.01 -19.55
N ALA A 138 9.06 -5.18 -20.24
CA ALA A 138 10.12 -6.10 -19.81
C ALA A 138 10.69 -5.73 -18.43
N TYR A 139 10.83 -4.43 -18.13
CA TYR A 139 11.30 -3.99 -16.82
C TYR A 139 10.24 -4.26 -15.74
N VAL A 140 8.99 -3.92 -16.00
CA VAL A 140 7.87 -4.16 -15.06
C VAL A 140 7.73 -5.65 -14.77
N VAL A 141 7.76 -6.52 -15.79
CA VAL A 141 7.74 -7.98 -15.61
C VAL A 141 8.92 -8.47 -14.77
N ALA A 142 10.12 -7.90 -14.95
CA ALA A 142 11.28 -8.26 -14.13
C ALA A 142 11.16 -7.81 -12.66
N GLN A 143 10.30 -6.82 -12.37
CA GLN A 143 9.97 -6.40 -11.00
C GLN A 143 8.77 -7.16 -10.41
N GLN A 144 8.00 -7.89 -11.23
CA GLN A 144 6.84 -8.62 -10.74
C GLN A 144 7.25 -9.73 -9.78
N LYS A 145 6.55 -9.79 -8.65
CA LYS A 145 6.72 -10.85 -7.66
C LYS A 145 5.72 -11.97 -7.94
N GLY A 146 6.15 -13.22 -7.81
CA GLY A 146 5.24 -14.35 -7.84
C GLY A 146 4.38 -14.45 -6.57
N PHE A 147 3.61 -15.53 -6.46
CA PHE A 147 2.95 -15.87 -5.22
C PHE A 147 3.99 -16.12 -4.10
N ASP A 148 3.85 -15.45 -2.97
CA ASP A 148 4.60 -15.69 -1.74
C ASP A 148 3.61 -15.80 -0.58
N PRO A 149 3.46 -16.98 0.05
CA PRO A 149 2.55 -17.16 1.18
C PRO A 149 2.91 -16.29 2.40
N ASN A 150 4.12 -15.74 2.45
CA ASN A 150 4.58 -14.90 3.54
C ASN A 150 4.38 -13.40 3.30
N ASP A 151 3.94 -12.97 2.11
CA ASP A 151 3.87 -11.54 1.76
C ASP A 151 2.97 -10.75 2.73
N PHE A 152 1.87 -11.38 3.17
CA PHE A 152 0.89 -10.84 4.11
C PHE A 152 0.77 -11.60 5.43
N GLN A 153 1.39 -12.79 5.53
CA GLN A 153 1.33 -13.70 6.68
C GLN A 153 -0.05 -14.33 6.93
N ASP A 154 -1.09 -13.50 7.10
CA ASP A 154 -2.47 -13.92 7.38
C ASP A 154 -3.49 -12.86 6.87
N GLU A 155 -4.78 -13.15 7.00
CA GLU A 155 -5.90 -12.30 6.55
C GLU A 155 -5.91 -10.93 7.21
N TYR A 156 -5.48 -10.83 8.47
CA TYR A 156 -5.44 -9.56 9.18
C TYR A 156 -4.27 -8.72 8.70
N GLY A 157 -3.15 -9.38 8.42
CA GLY A 157 -1.98 -8.81 7.79
C GLY A 157 -2.28 -8.25 6.40
N VAL A 158 -3.13 -8.91 5.61
CA VAL A 158 -3.66 -8.38 4.35
C VAL A 158 -4.32 -7.02 4.60
N VAL A 159 -5.29 -6.93 5.51
CA VAL A 159 -6.02 -5.68 5.75
C VAL A 159 -5.09 -4.57 6.28
N LEU A 160 -4.23 -4.88 7.25
CA LEU A 160 -3.38 -3.91 7.93
C LEU A 160 -2.24 -3.38 7.05
N ILE A 161 -1.58 -4.24 6.27
CA ILE A 161 -0.50 -3.81 5.36
C ILE A 161 -1.05 -2.86 4.31
N ASN A 162 -2.18 -3.21 3.68
CA ASN A 162 -2.76 -2.35 2.66
C ASN A 162 -3.24 -1.04 3.29
N LEU A 163 -3.92 -1.07 4.43
CA LEU A 163 -4.31 0.15 5.16
C LEU A 163 -3.12 1.10 5.43
N PHE A 164 -1.97 0.57 5.82
CA PHE A 164 -0.75 1.36 6.02
C PHE A 164 -0.13 1.86 4.71
N GLY A 165 -0.11 1.01 3.67
CA GLY A 165 0.37 1.35 2.33
C GLY A 165 -0.45 2.48 1.72
N GLU A 166 -1.78 2.35 1.72
CA GLU A 166 -2.68 3.39 1.20
C GLU A 166 -2.51 4.71 1.95
N THR A 167 -2.33 4.66 3.27
CA THR A 167 -2.08 5.87 4.07
C THR A 167 -0.79 6.58 3.65
N LEU A 168 0.27 5.81 3.33
CA LEU A 168 1.50 6.38 2.76
C LEU A 168 1.25 7.00 1.39
N ASN A 169 0.60 6.26 0.49
CA ASN A 169 0.37 6.70 -0.88
C ASN A 169 -0.46 7.99 -0.91
N VAL A 170 -1.47 8.13 -0.05
CA VAL A 170 -2.22 9.37 0.08
C VAL A 170 -1.31 10.57 0.36
N HIS A 171 -0.46 10.49 1.38
CA HIS A 171 0.40 11.61 1.73
C HIS A 171 1.52 11.85 0.73
N LEU A 172 2.05 10.78 0.18
CA LEU A 172 3.03 10.82 -0.89
C LEU A 172 2.51 11.63 -2.08
N TYR A 173 1.36 11.24 -2.62
CA TYR A 173 0.76 11.94 -3.75
C TYR A 173 0.27 13.35 -3.41
N GLN A 174 -0.23 13.59 -2.19
CA GLN A 174 -0.56 14.94 -1.74
C GLN A 174 0.65 15.88 -1.68
N VAL A 175 1.79 15.39 -1.17
CA VAL A 175 3.02 16.18 -1.07
C VAL A 175 3.60 16.43 -2.45
N LEU A 176 3.66 15.40 -3.31
CA LEU A 176 4.13 15.54 -4.68
C LEU A 176 3.24 16.49 -5.50
N ALA A 177 1.91 16.40 -5.36
CA ALA A 177 1.00 17.34 -5.99
C ALA A 177 1.16 18.79 -5.47
N GLY A 178 1.47 18.94 -4.18
CA GLY A 178 1.75 20.24 -3.57
C GLY A 178 3.05 20.85 -4.10
N ALA A 179 4.03 20.00 -4.42
CA ALA A 179 5.31 20.40 -4.99
C ALA A 179 5.21 20.66 -6.50
N ALA A 180 4.38 19.96 -7.26
CA ALA A 180 4.27 20.16 -8.71
C ALA A 180 3.80 21.59 -9.08
N ASP A 181 4.53 22.20 -10.00
CA ASP A 181 4.24 23.49 -10.61
C ASP A 181 3.40 23.31 -11.89
N GLU A 182 3.69 22.27 -12.68
CA GLU A 182 2.97 21.96 -13.91
C GLU A 182 1.51 21.52 -13.60
N PRO A 183 0.50 22.22 -14.15
CA PRO A 183 -0.90 22.01 -13.79
C PRO A 183 -1.44 20.60 -14.06
N VAL A 184 -1.04 19.96 -15.17
CA VAL A 184 -1.53 18.62 -15.51
C VAL A 184 -0.94 17.61 -14.53
N LEU A 185 0.38 17.58 -14.30
CA LEU A 185 1.06 16.74 -13.32
C LEU A 185 0.42 16.86 -11.95
N LYS A 186 0.20 18.10 -11.49
CA LYS A 186 -0.47 18.39 -10.23
C LYS A 186 -1.88 17.77 -10.17
N SER A 187 -2.68 17.97 -11.22
CA SER A 187 -4.02 17.40 -11.34
C SER A 187 -3.99 15.86 -11.31
N LEU A 188 -3.06 15.22 -12.00
CA LEU A 188 -2.89 13.77 -12.01
C LEU A 188 -2.59 13.23 -10.61
N LEU A 189 -1.58 13.80 -9.94
CA LEU A 189 -1.19 13.39 -8.59
C LEU A 189 -2.33 13.62 -7.58
N GLN A 190 -3.14 14.67 -7.75
CA GLN A 190 -4.34 14.88 -6.93
C GLN A 190 -5.43 13.83 -7.17
N ARG A 191 -5.63 13.38 -8.41
CA ARG A 191 -6.59 12.31 -8.72
C ARG A 191 -6.13 11.00 -8.07
N ILE A 192 -4.86 10.64 -8.24
CA ILE A 192 -4.28 9.46 -7.61
C ILE A 192 -4.45 9.54 -6.08
N ALA A 193 -4.05 10.65 -5.45
CA ALA A 193 -4.22 10.83 -3.99
C ALA A 193 -5.67 10.64 -3.49
N ARG A 194 -6.67 10.98 -4.33
CA ARG A 194 -8.09 10.77 -3.99
C ARG A 194 -8.51 9.31 -4.12
N ASP A 195 -7.93 8.58 -5.06
CA ASP A 195 -8.15 7.13 -5.23
C ASP A 195 -7.57 6.40 -4.00
N GLU A 196 -6.32 6.68 -3.65
CA GLU A 196 -5.65 6.10 -2.46
C GLU A 196 -6.39 6.41 -1.16
N ARG A 197 -7.01 7.59 -1.09
CA ARG A 197 -7.84 7.96 0.06
C ARG A 197 -9.07 7.05 0.17
N ARG A 198 -9.70 6.72 -0.95
CA ARG A 198 -10.85 5.79 -0.96
C ARG A 198 -10.40 4.38 -0.65
N HIS A 199 -9.25 3.94 -1.17
CA HIS A 199 -8.67 2.65 -0.82
C HIS A 199 -8.40 2.53 0.68
N GLN A 200 -7.72 3.53 1.26
CA GLN A 200 -7.47 3.62 2.70
C GLN A 200 -8.76 3.57 3.53
N GLN A 201 -9.79 4.31 3.11
CA GLN A 201 -11.09 4.34 3.77
C GLN A 201 -11.81 2.98 3.69
N TRP A 202 -11.71 2.29 2.56
CA TRP A 202 -12.29 0.96 2.39
C TRP A 202 -11.65 -0.03 3.36
N PHE A 203 -10.32 -0.12 3.44
CA PHE A 203 -9.65 -1.04 4.37
C PHE A 203 -10.00 -0.74 5.83
N ALA A 204 -10.10 0.54 6.22
CA ALA A 204 -10.52 0.92 7.57
C ALA A 204 -11.99 0.58 7.86
N ALA A 205 -12.88 0.67 6.86
CA ALA A 205 -14.28 0.28 6.99
C ALA A 205 -14.46 -1.23 7.01
N TYR A 206 -13.73 -1.96 6.16
CA TYR A 206 -13.69 -3.41 6.13
C TYR A 206 -13.21 -3.96 7.48
N PHE A 207 -12.11 -3.42 8.02
CA PHE A 207 -11.63 -3.79 9.36
C PHE A 207 -12.72 -3.66 10.43
N ARG A 208 -13.41 -2.50 10.48
CA ARG A 208 -14.47 -2.25 11.46
C ARG A 208 -15.67 -3.17 11.28
N LYS A 209 -16.07 -3.44 10.04
CA LYS A 209 -17.13 -4.39 9.72
C LYS A 209 -16.80 -5.80 10.23
N ARG A 210 -15.58 -6.28 9.96
CA ARG A 210 -15.13 -7.59 10.44
C ARG A 210 -15.02 -7.64 11.97
N ALA A 211 -14.53 -6.57 12.60
CA ALA A 211 -14.46 -6.46 14.05
C ALA A 211 -15.83 -6.45 14.74
N ALA A 212 -16.85 -5.87 14.10
CA ALA A 212 -18.22 -5.89 14.61
C ALA A 212 -18.88 -7.27 14.47
N ALA A 213 -18.52 -8.03 13.43
CA ALA A 213 -19.07 -9.36 13.16
C ALA A 213 -18.42 -10.47 14.00
N ASP A 214 -17.16 -10.31 14.41
CA ASP A 214 -16.41 -11.30 15.19
C ASP A 214 -15.66 -10.65 16.35
N ALA A 215 -16.07 -10.95 17.58
CA ALA A 215 -15.48 -10.42 18.80
C ALA A 215 -14.00 -10.83 18.99
N ALA A 216 -13.54 -11.93 18.37
CA ALA A 216 -12.15 -12.35 18.41
C ALA A 216 -11.26 -11.61 17.40
N TYR A 217 -11.86 -10.98 16.37
CA TYR A 217 -11.15 -10.36 15.25
C TYR A 217 -10.11 -9.34 15.72
N ILE A 218 -10.46 -8.47 16.68
CA ILE A 218 -9.54 -7.46 17.22
C ILE A 218 -8.31 -8.12 17.86
N GLY A 219 -8.51 -9.19 18.62
CA GLY A 219 -7.42 -9.91 19.28
C GLY A 219 -6.45 -10.54 18.27
N HIS A 220 -6.97 -11.19 17.24
CA HIS A 220 -6.15 -11.76 16.17
C HIS A 220 -5.44 -10.68 15.35
N ALA A 221 -6.15 -9.62 14.96
CA ALA A 221 -5.58 -8.51 14.22
C ALA A 221 -4.46 -7.79 15.00
N LEU A 222 -4.57 -7.72 16.32
CA LEU A 222 -3.54 -7.15 17.18
C LEU A 222 -2.27 -8.01 17.18
N VAL A 223 -2.40 -9.34 17.22
CA VAL A 223 -1.26 -10.26 17.07
C VAL A 223 -0.56 -10.03 15.72
N SER A 224 -1.33 -9.93 14.63
CA SER A 224 -0.78 -9.66 13.30
C SER A 224 -0.13 -8.28 13.23
N LEU A 225 -0.76 -7.25 13.80
CA LEU A 225 -0.19 -5.89 13.88
C LEU A 225 1.17 -5.88 14.60
N ARG A 226 1.27 -6.54 15.75
CA ARG A 226 2.51 -6.65 16.54
C ARG A 226 3.64 -7.29 15.73
N ARG A 227 3.32 -8.34 14.96
CA ARG A 227 4.25 -9.01 14.05
C ARG A 227 4.67 -8.08 12.90
N LEU A 228 3.72 -7.39 12.28
CA LEU A 228 3.98 -6.48 11.15
C LEU A 228 4.92 -5.34 11.53
N ILE A 229 4.66 -4.69 12.66
CA ILE A 229 5.49 -3.56 13.13
C ILE A 229 6.68 -4.01 13.98
N LYS A 230 6.80 -5.33 14.21
CA LYS A 230 7.88 -5.97 14.99
C LYS A 230 8.06 -5.33 16.37
N ILE A 231 6.95 -5.08 17.04
CA ILE A 231 6.95 -4.30 18.28
C ILE A 231 7.72 -5.03 19.39
N ASP A 232 7.61 -6.37 19.41
CA ASP A 232 8.16 -7.26 20.43
C ASP A 232 9.59 -7.76 20.13
N GLU A 233 10.11 -7.51 18.91
CA GLU A 233 11.49 -7.85 18.56
C GLU A 233 12.46 -6.76 19.03
N PRO A 234 13.69 -7.05 19.49
CA PRO A 234 14.64 -5.98 19.82
C PRO A 234 14.88 -5.05 18.61
N PRO A 235 15.03 -3.73 18.81
CA PRO A 235 15.30 -2.81 17.71
C PRO A 235 16.59 -3.24 16.99
N GLU A 236 16.46 -3.73 15.76
CA GLU A 236 17.59 -4.22 14.96
C GLU A 236 18.61 -3.08 14.76
N ARG A 237 19.85 -3.30 15.23
CA ARG A 237 20.99 -2.45 14.87
C ARG A 237 21.48 -2.84 13.48
N GLY A 238 20.88 -2.23 12.45
CA GLY A 238 21.56 -2.00 11.17
C GLY A 238 21.74 -3.18 10.21
N ALA A 239 20.72 -3.98 9.94
CA ALA A 239 20.70 -4.83 8.75
C ALA A 239 19.69 -4.31 7.71
N GLN A 240 20.15 -4.10 6.47
CA GLN A 240 19.30 -3.90 5.31
C GLN A 240 18.36 -5.09 5.14
N ARG A 241 17.07 -4.82 4.96
CA ARG A 241 16.15 -5.84 4.43
C ARG A 241 16.12 -5.75 2.92
N HIS A 242 16.80 -6.71 2.28
CA HIS A 242 16.44 -7.14 0.96
C HIS A 242 15.46 -8.32 1.07
N GLN A 243 14.38 -8.23 0.27
CA GLN A 243 13.42 -9.28 -0.10
C GLN A 243 12.15 -9.46 0.76
N GLY A 244 10.98 -9.32 0.11
CA GLY A 244 9.91 -10.32 0.24
C GLY A 244 8.63 -10.04 1.05
N THR A 245 8.17 -8.79 1.26
CA THR A 245 6.80 -8.53 1.77
C THR A 245 6.24 -7.21 1.22
N GLY A 246 4.91 -6.99 1.28
CA GLY A 246 4.30 -5.68 1.01
C GLY A 246 4.90 -4.54 1.86
N ALA A 247 5.42 -4.85 3.05
CA ALA A 247 6.16 -3.92 3.91
C ALA A 247 7.57 -3.56 3.39
N ALA A 248 8.21 -4.41 2.57
CA ALA A 248 9.50 -4.08 1.94
C ALA A 248 9.34 -3.00 0.84
N ASN A 249 8.19 -2.99 0.14
CA ASN A 249 7.88 -1.93 -0.83
C ASN A 249 7.68 -0.58 -0.12
N TYR A 250 7.12 -0.57 1.09
CA TYR A 250 6.92 0.64 1.92
C TYR A 250 8.25 1.30 2.33
N LEU A 251 9.23 0.52 2.79
CA LEU A 251 10.55 1.03 3.16
C LEU A 251 11.36 1.47 1.93
N GLN A 252 11.30 0.72 0.83
CA GLN A 252 11.94 1.12 -0.42
C GLN A 252 11.31 2.39 -1.01
N ALA A 253 9.99 2.53 -1.00
CA ALA A 253 9.33 3.78 -1.40
C ALA A 253 9.79 4.94 -0.51
N THR A 254 9.92 4.71 0.80
CA THR A 254 10.43 5.72 1.74
C THR A 254 11.89 6.10 1.45
N GLU A 255 12.77 5.14 1.13
CA GLU A 255 14.16 5.38 0.71
C GLU A 255 14.25 6.16 -0.60
N LYS A 256 13.38 5.85 -1.57
CA LYS A 256 13.27 6.59 -2.84
C LYS A 256 12.86 8.04 -2.57
N VAL A 257 11.82 8.26 -1.75
CA VAL A 257 11.36 9.59 -1.35
C VAL A 257 12.42 10.37 -0.55
N LEU A 258 13.25 9.66 0.25
CA LEU A 258 14.40 10.24 0.96
C LEU A 258 15.45 10.81 0.01
N ARG A 259 15.69 10.17 -1.15
CA ARG A 259 16.62 10.67 -2.18
C ARG A 259 16.22 12.03 -2.73
N TYR A 260 14.93 12.32 -2.80
CA TYR A 260 14.38 13.54 -3.38
C TYR A 260 13.96 14.59 -2.34
N GLY A 261 14.31 14.43 -1.05
CA GLY A 261 14.06 15.45 -0.02
C GLY A 261 12.61 15.62 0.45
N TYR A 262 11.65 14.86 -0.08
CA TYR A 262 10.22 14.93 0.30
C TYR A 262 9.87 14.12 1.56
N SER A 263 10.84 13.40 2.12
CA SER A 263 10.62 12.32 3.08
C SER A 263 10.09 12.73 4.45
N LEU A 264 10.61 13.80 5.05
CA LEU A 264 10.22 14.19 6.41
C LEU A 264 8.74 14.56 6.50
N PRO A 265 8.19 15.43 5.61
CA PRO A 265 6.76 15.72 5.60
C PRO A 265 5.89 14.50 5.35
N ILE A 266 6.28 13.62 4.42
CA ILE A 266 5.51 12.40 4.09
C ILE A 266 5.50 11.46 5.29
N ILE A 267 6.67 11.06 5.79
CA ILE A 267 6.81 10.15 6.93
C ILE A 267 6.06 10.69 8.16
N ALA A 268 6.23 11.98 8.49
CA ALA A 268 5.59 12.55 9.68
C ALA A 268 4.05 12.56 9.57
N ARG A 269 3.49 12.85 8.39
CA ARG A 269 2.04 12.80 8.15
C ARG A 269 1.53 11.36 8.17
N THR A 270 2.21 10.46 7.47
CA THR A 270 1.86 9.05 7.38
C THR A 270 1.86 8.36 8.73
N VAL A 271 2.94 8.48 9.50
CA VAL A 271 3.03 7.81 10.81
C VAL A 271 1.98 8.34 11.77
N ARG A 272 1.70 9.66 11.72
CA ARG A 272 0.63 10.25 12.54
C ARG A 272 -0.74 9.71 12.14
N GLU A 273 -1.06 9.70 10.85
CA GLU A 273 -2.38 9.25 10.39
C GLU A 273 -2.55 7.74 10.55
N GLN A 274 -1.52 6.92 10.33
CA GLN A 274 -1.54 5.49 10.62
C GLN A 274 -1.89 5.24 12.09
N TRP A 275 -1.29 5.99 13.02
CA TRP A 275 -1.63 5.90 14.43
C TRP A 275 -3.10 6.25 14.69
N GLU A 276 -3.60 7.37 14.15
CA GLU A 276 -5.00 7.77 14.31
C GLU A 276 -5.99 6.74 13.73
N VAL A 277 -5.61 6.10 12.62
CA VAL A 277 -6.38 4.99 12.03
C VAL A 277 -6.37 3.78 12.96
N LEU A 278 -5.23 3.42 13.56
CA LEU A 278 -5.16 2.33 14.53
C LEU A 278 -6.05 2.61 15.74
N GLU A 279 -6.03 3.83 16.30
CA GLU A 279 -6.91 4.22 17.39
C GLU A 279 -8.39 4.04 17.03
N ARG A 280 -8.79 4.40 15.80
CA ARG A 280 -10.16 4.19 15.32
C ARG A 280 -10.53 2.72 15.09
N CYS A 281 -9.58 1.90 14.64
CA CYS A 281 -9.81 0.49 14.35
C CYS A 281 -9.86 -0.36 15.63
N PHE A 282 -8.93 -0.12 16.56
CA PHE A 282 -8.73 -0.96 17.74
C PHE A 282 -9.36 -0.37 19.01
N GLY A 283 -9.58 0.95 19.08
CA GLY A 283 -10.13 1.63 20.25
C GLY A 283 -9.32 1.34 21.52
N ASP A 284 -10.02 1.11 22.63
CA ASP A 284 -9.43 0.79 23.93
C ASP A 284 -8.68 -0.55 23.97
N ARG A 285 -8.78 -1.37 22.91
CA ARG A 285 -8.06 -2.64 22.79
C ARG A 285 -6.68 -2.48 22.14
N LEU A 286 -6.34 -1.28 21.67
CA LEU A 286 -4.98 -0.98 21.19
C LEU A 286 -4.02 -0.90 22.38
N ASP A 287 -3.27 -1.97 22.61
CA ASP A 287 -2.33 -2.11 23.73
C ASP A 287 -0.86 -1.86 23.33
N ILE A 288 -0.65 -1.16 22.22
CA ILE A 288 0.67 -0.76 21.72
C ILE A 288 0.95 0.66 22.19
N ASP A 289 2.14 0.92 22.72
CA ASP A 289 2.53 2.28 23.10
C ASP A 289 2.75 3.16 21.85
N ARG A 290 2.14 4.35 21.84
CA ARG A 290 2.23 5.29 20.73
C ARG A 290 3.67 5.67 20.39
N ARG A 291 4.50 5.90 21.41
CA ARG A 291 5.89 6.30 21.21
C ARG A 291 6.69 5.14 20.62
N GLN A 292 6.47 3.92 21.10
CA GLN A 292 7.09 2.71 20.56
C GLN A 292 6.70 2.51 19.09
N PHE A 293 5.42 2.67 18.74
CA PHE A 293 4.96 2.64 17.35
C PHE A 293 5.68 3.68 16.48
N ILE A 294 5.69 4.95 16.90
CA ILE A 294 6.35 6.03 16.15
C ILE A 294 7.83 5.72 15.96
N VAL A 295 8.54 5.27 17.00
CA VAL A 295 9.97 4.92 16.90
C VAL A 295 10.18 3.80 15.88
N ARG A 296 9.33 2.77 15.84
CA ARG A 296 9.44 1.68 14.85
C ARG A 296 9.20 2.18 13.43
N GLN A 297 8.16 2.98 13.22
CA GLN A 297 7.79 3.45 11.89
C GLN A 297 8.74 4.53 11.35
N THR A 298 9.49 5.21 12.22
CA THR A 298 10.47 6.25 11.85
C THR A 298 11.92 5.80 11.95
N ALA A 299 12.18 4.57 12.41
CA ALA A 299 13.52 4.00 12.49
C ALA A 299 14.13 3.95 11.09
N ARG A 300 15.18 4.75 10.87
CA ARG A 300 15.85 4.84 9.57
C ARG A 300 16.66 3.59 9.27
N PRO A 301 16.73 3.15 7.99
CA PRO A 301 17.79 2.27 7.53
C PRO A 301 19.17 2.87 7.84
N SER A 302 20.08 2.05 8.39
CA SER A 302 21.45 2.44 8.77
C SER A 302 22.28 2.99 7.60
N THR A 303 21.92 2.66 6.36
CA THR A 303 22.59 3.06 5.13
C THR A 303 22.53 4.56 4.81
N ILE A 304 21.56 5.30 5.36
CA ILE A 304 21.42 6.75 5.07
C ILE A 304 22.26 7.62 6.02
N ALA A 305 22.58 7.13 7.22
CA ALA A 305 23.43 7.85 8.17
C ALA A 305 24.88 8.07 7.66
N ALA A 306 25.31 7.29 6.66
CA ALA A 306 26.61 7.41 6.00
C ALA A 306 26.60 8.36 4.79
N ALA A 307 25.43 8.66 4.19
CA ALA A 307 25.32 9.52 3.01
C ALA A 307 25.00 11.00 3.35
N VAL A 308 24.76 11.30 4.64
CA VAL A 308 24.44 12.64 5.16
C VAL A 308 25.55 13.15 6.11
N ARG A 309 26.76 12.59 5.99
CA ARG A 309 28.00 13.13 6.60
C ARG A 309 28.98 13.44 5.49
#